data_AF-L9UVL0-F1
#
_entry.id   AF-L9UVL0-F1
#
_cell.length_a   1.000
_cell.length_b   1.000
_cell.length_c   1.000
_cell.angle_alpha   90.00
_cell.angle_beta   90.00
_cell.angle_gamma   90.00
#
_symmetry.space_group_name_H-M   'P 1'
#
loop_
_entity.id
_entity.type
_entity.pdbx_description
1 polymer ?
#
loop_
_entity_poly.entity_id
_entity_poly.type
_entity_poly.pdbx_seq_one_letter_code
_entity_poly.pdbx_strand_id
1 'polypeptide(L)'
;MGVAFLAATAGFLLGIALVIRNYRRRLVYLLGIPFTAGQIVLWYIVNEPTALADLSAAETVDKIAQTLLIALLLILLARRD
;
A
#
# COMPACT_ATOMS: atom_id res chain seq x y z
N MET A 1 -5.16 -16.51 3.09
CA MET A 1 -4.49 -15.29 3.60
C MET A 1 -2.96 -15.30 3.42
N GLY A 2 -2.24 -16.38 3.73
CA GLY A 2 -0.76 -16.38 3.64
C GLY A 2 -0.15 -16.03 2.28
N VAL A 3 -0.72 -16.52 1.17
CA VAL A 3 -0.20 -16.21 -0.19
C VAL A 3 -0.37 -14.74 -0.56
N ALA A 4 -1.52 -14.14 -0.22
CA ALA A 4 -1.76 -12.71 -0.43
C ALA A 4 -0.77 -11.86 0.40
N PHE A 5 -0.43 -12.30 1.61
CA PHE A 5 0.59 -11.66 2.43
C PHE A 5 1.98 -11.76 1.80
N LEU A 6 2.37 -12.93 1.28
CA LEU A 6 3.66 -13.10 0.59
C LEU A 6 3.75 -12.23 -0.67
N ALA A 7 2.68 -12.16 -1.46
CA ALA A 7 2.60 -11.28 -2.63
C ALA A 7 2.70 -9.81 -2.23
N ALA A 8 2.04 -9.41 -1.15
CA ALA A 8 2.13 -8.07 -0.57
C ALA A 8 3.57 -7.73 -0.19
N THR A 9 4.22 -8.59 0.58
CA THR A 9 5.62 -8.42 1.01
C THR A 9 6.55 -8.30 -0.19
N ALA A 10 6.42 -9.18 -1.19
CA ALA A 10 7.24 -9.14 -2.39
C ALA A 10 7.06 -7.82 -3.17
N GLY A 11 5.81 -7.36 -3.32
CA GLY A 11 5.50 -6.10 -3.99
C GLY A 11 6.13 -4.89 -3.29
N PHE A 12 6.03 -4.82 -1.95
CA PHE A 12 6.64 -3.74 -1.18
C PHE A 12 8.18 -3.77 -1.24
N LEU A 13 8.80 -4.95 -1.07
CA LEU A 13 10.25 -5.08 -1.17
C LEU A 13 10.77 -4.67 -2.55
N LEU A 14 10.07 -5.07 -3.61
CA LEU A 14 10.40 -4.67 -4.98
C LEU A 14 10.26 -3.14 -5.15
N GLY A 15 9.14 -2.57 -4.70
CA GLY A 15 8.90 -1.12 -4.78
C GLY A 15 10.00 -0.31 -4.08
N ILE A 16 10.35 -0.71 -2.84
CA ILE A 16 11.43 -0.08 -2.07
C ILE A 16 12.77 -0.18 -2.81
N ALA A 17 13.13 -1.37 -3.30
CA ALA A 17 14.37 -1.57 -4.03
C ALA A 17 14.45 -0.68 -5.29
N LEU A 18 13.37 -0.59 -6.06
CA LEU A 18 13.34 0.23 -7.28
C LEU A 18 13.44 1.73 -6.97
N VAL A 19 12.78 2.21 -5.91
CA VAL A 19 12.88 3.61 -5.47
C VAL A 19 14.30 3.94 -5.02
N ILE A 20 14.92 3.11 -4.18
CA ILE A 20 16.31 3.30 -3.72
C ILE A 20 17.30 3.34 -4.90
N ARG A 21 17.06 2.50 -5.91
CA ARG A 21 17.90 2.44 -7.13
C ARG A 21 17.62 3.55 -8.13
N ASN A 22 16.70 4.48 -7.82
CA ASN A 22 16.20 5.50 -8.75
C ASN A 22 15.67 4.93 -10.07
N TYR A 23 15.20 3.68 -10.08
CA TYR A 23 14.77 3.01 -11.30
C TYR A 23 13.29 3.27 -11.58
N ARG A 24 13.00 3.98 -12.68
CA ARG A 24 11.63 4.28 -13.15
C ARG A 24 10.69 4.73 -12.01
N ARG A 25 11.17 5.61 -11.12
CA ARG A 25 10.48 6.02 -9.88
C ARG A 25 9.01 6.39 -10.11
N ARG A 26 8.73 7.14 -11.17
CA ARG A 26 7.36 7.52 -11.54
C ARG A 26 6.44 6.32 -11.81
N LEU A 27 6.94 5.30 -12.50
CA LEU A 27 6.19 4.07 -12.73
C LEU A 27 5.97 3.32 -11.42
N VAL A 28 6.98 3.27 -10.55
CA VAL A 28 6.87 2.65 -9.22
C VAL A 28 5.80 3.34 -8.39
N TYR A 29 5.71 4.67 -8.42
CA TYR A 29 4.66 5.41 -7.73
C TYR A 29 3.28 5.13 -8.30
N LEU A 30 3.15 5.17 -9.63
CA LEU A 30 1.90 4.88 -10.34
C LEU A 30 1.38 3.47 -10.08
N LEU A 31 2.25 2.48 -9.89
CA LEU A 31 1.87 1.11 -9.56
C LEU A 31 1.65 0.90 -8.05
N GLY A 32 2.43 1.57 -7.21
CA GLY A 32 2.32 1.47 -5.75
C GLY A 32 0.99 1.99 -5.22
N ILE A 33 0.41 3.01 -5.85
CA ILE A 33 -0.91 3.56 -5.49
C ILE A 33 -2.02 2.50 -5.65
N PRO A 34 -2.31 1.95 -6.85
CA PRO A 34 -3.36 0.95 -7.02
C PRO A 34 -3.04 -0.37 -6.31
N PHE A 35 -1.77 -0.73 -6.16
CA PHE A 35 -1.37 -1.90 -5.37
C PHE A 35 -1.81 -1.75 -3.90
N THR A 36 -1.45 -0.63 -3.27
CA THR A 36 -1.79 -0.36 -1.86
C THR A 36 -3.30 -0.16 -1.67
N ALA A 37 -3.95 0.59 -2.57
CA ALA A 37 -5.39 0.78 -2.55
C ALA A 37 -6.15 -0.54 -2.73
N GLY A 38 -5.66 -1.41 -3.62
CA GLY A 38 -6.18 -2.75 -3.82
C GLY A 38 -6.12 -3.59 -2.55
N GLN A 39 -5.04 -3.49 -1.78
CA GLN A 39 -4.94 -4.18 -0.48
C GLN A 39 -5.99 -3.71 0.52
N ILE A 40 -6.25 -2.39 0.60
CA ILE A 40 -7.33 -1.82 1.44
C ILE A 40 -8.68 -2.40 1.01
N VAL A 41 -9.00 -2.31 -0.28
CA VAL A 41 -10.29 -2.77 -0.84
C VAL A 41 -10.48 -4.26 -0.62
N LEU A 42 -9.46 -5.08 -0.92
CA LEU A 42 -9.50 -6.52 -0.71
C LEU A 42 -9.65 -6.87 0.77
N TRP A 43 -9.00 -6.12 1.68
CA TRP A 43 -9.17 -6.32 3.11
C TRP A 43 -10.62 -6.03 3.54
N TYR A 44 -11.25 -4.96 3.05
CA TYR A 44 -12.67 -4.68 3.35
C TYR A 44 -13.60 -5.75 2.80
N ILE A 45 -13.38 -6.24 1.57
CA ILE A 45 -14.20 -7.30 0.96
C ILE A 45 -14.09 -8.60 1.73
N VAL A 46 -12.90 -8.95 2.24
CA VAL A 46 -12.69 -10.25 2.89
C VAL A 46 -13.06 -10.23 4.37
N ASN A 47 -12.87 -9.10 5.06
CA ASN A 47 -13.07 -9.03 6.51
C ASN A 47 -14.39 -8.38 6.91
N GLU A 48 -15.09 -7.71 5.98
CA GLU A 48 -16.42 -7.10 6.17
C GLU A 48 -16.62 -6.41 7.53
N PRO A 49 -15.71 -5.51 7.97
CA PRO A 49 -15.81 -4.89 9.29
C PRO A 49 -17.07 -4.00 9.36
N THR A 50 -17.83 -4.11 10.44
CA THR A 50 -19.11 -3.39 10.61
C THR A 50 -19.00 -2.19 11.54
N ALA A 51 -18.03 -2.20 12.45
CA ALA A 51 -17.75 -1.12 13.37
C ALA A 51 -16.25 -0.88 13.51
N LEU A 52 -15.88 0.32 13.97
CA LEU A 52 -14.48 0.63 14.28
C LEU A 52 -13.91 -0.25 15.41
N ALA A 53 -14.78 -0.76 16.29
CA ALA A 53 -14.42 -1.67 17.36
C ALA A 53 -13.98 -3.06 16.85
N ASP A 54 -14.29 -3.40 15.60
CA ASP A 54 -13.93 -4.68 14.99
C ASP A 54 -12.46 -4.69 14.53
N LEU A 55 -11.81 -3.52 14.48
CA LEU A 55 -10.42 -3.40 14.04
C LEU A 55 -9.48 -3.64 15.21
N SER A 56 -8.52 -4.55 14.99
CA SER A 56 -7.36 -4.64 15.88
C SER A 56 -6.47 -3.38 15.78
N ALA A 57 -5.65 -3.16 16.81
CA ALA A 57 -4.65 -2.09 16.78
C ALA A 57 -3.69 -2.23 15.58
N ALA A 58 -3.32 -3.45 15.23
CA ALA A 58 -2.44 -3.74 14.10
C ALA A 58 -3.10 -3.35 12.76
N GLU A 59 -4.37 -3.71 12.55
CA GLU A 59 -5.10 -3.35 11.34
C GLU A 59 -5.32 -1.84 11.21
N THR A 60 -5.55 -1.17 12.33
CA THR A 60 -5.67 0.30 12.35
C THR A 60 -4.36 0.95 11.91
N VAL A 61 -3.23 0.53 12.50
CA VAL A 61 -1.90 1.05 12.15
C VAL A 61 -1.56 0.78 10.68
N ASP A 62 -1.84 -0.43 10.20
CA ASP A 62 -1.65 -0.82 8.80
C ASP A 62 -2.43 0.10 7.85
N LYS A 63 -3.69 0.42 8.14
CA LYS A 63 -4.56 1.23 7.26
C LYS A 63 -4.13 2.70 7.25
N ILE A 64 -3.68 3.21 8.40
CA ILE A 64 -3.07 4.54 8.49
C ILE A 64 -1.79 4.59 7.64
N ALA A 65 -0.90 3.61 7.80
CA ALA A 65 0.34 3.54 7.04
C ALA A 65 0.09 3.45 5.53
N GLN A 66 -0.86 2.62 5.10
CA GLN A 66 -1.26 2.49 3.69
C GLN A 66 -1.82 3.81 3.13
N THR A 67 -2.66 4.51 3.89
CA THR A 67 -3.23 5.81 3.48
C THR A 67 -2.14 6.88 3.34
N LEU A 68 -1.22 6.95 4.31
CA LEU A 68 -0.09 7.87 4.27
C LEU A 68 0.86 7.56 3.11
N LEU A 69 1.10 6.28 2.82
CA LEU A 69 1.91 5.86 1.68
C LEU A 69 1.27 6.31 0.36
N ILE A 70 -0.03 6.09 0.17
CA ILE A 70 -0.74 6.55 -1.04
C ILE A 70 -0.61 8.07 -1.19
N ALA A 71 -0.84 8.83 -0.12
CA ALA A 71 -0.68 10.28 -0.14
C ALA A 71 0.76 10.70 -0.51
N LEU A 72 1.77 10.03 0.06
CA LEU A 72 3.17 10.28 -0.26
C LEU A 72 3.48 9.99 -1.73
N LEU A 73 3.01 8.86 -2.26
CA LEU A 73 3.21 8.49 -3.67
C LEU A 73 2.53 9.48 -4.61
N LEU A 74 1.34 9.98 -4.28
CA LEU A 74 0.66 11.04 -5.02
C LEU A 74 1.47 12.34 -5.02
N ILE A 75 1.99 12.75 -3.86
CA ILE A 75 2.84 13.93 -3.74
C ILE A 75 4.10 13.79 -4.59
N LEU A 76 4.77 12.63 -4.52
CA LEU A 76 5.98 12.35 -5.30
C LEU A 76 5.69 12.25 -6.81
N LEU A 77 4.51 11.80 -7.21
CA LEU A 77 4.09 11.77 -8.61
C LEU A 77 3.75 13.17 -9.14
N ALA A 78 3.18 14.03 -8.29
CA ALA A 78 2.83 15.40 -8.62
C ALA A 78 4.05 16.32 -8.70
N ARG A 79 5.06 16.06 -7.86
CA ARG A 79 6.39 16.69 -7.97
C ARG A 79 7.06 16.13 -9.22
N ARG A 80 6.98 16.88 -10.33
CA ARG A 80 7.83 16.60 -11.49
C ARG A 80 9.27 16.87 -11.06
N ASP A 81 10.07 15.81 -10.95
CA ASP A 81 11.53 15.91 -10.97
C ASP A 81 11.99 16.49 -12.33
#